data_AF-A0A1T3NIQ6-F1
#
_entry.id   AF-A0A1T3NIQ6-F1
#
_cell.length_a   1.000
_cell.length_b   1.000
_cell.length_c   1.000
_cell.angle_alpha   90.00
_cell.angle_beta   90.00
_cell.angle_gamma   90.00
#
_symmetry.space_group_name_H-M   'P 1'
#
loop_
_entity.id
_entity.type
_entity.pdbx_description
1 polymer ?
#
loop_
_entity_poly.entity_id
_entity_poly.type
_entity_poly.pdbx_seq_one_letter_code
_entity_poly.pdbx_strand_id
1 'polypeptide(L)'
;MIVSFVCEGRAGSVEATVERVDDSAAIGQTAEARGFPCLTARVAYTGRGYDAMFGWVQSVRSTDDAAGSAVFAMDPFVLFPDSRSPYCYFGLAPTLFDSPVARMAVRQDREEYPLPQTRPPDGDRDQ
;
A
#
# COMPACT_ATOMS: atom_id res chain seq x y z
N MET A 1 4.13 19.36 -7.99
CA MET A 1 5.11 18.88 -8.99
C MET A 1 4.35 18.25 -10.15
N ILE A 2 4.83 18.43 -11.38
CA ILE A 2 4.28 17.75 -12.57
C ILE A 2 5.43 17.00 -13.26
N VAL A 3 5.20 15.72 -13.58
CA VAL A 3 6.16 14.86 -14.29
C VAL A 3 5.50 14.34 -15.55
N SER A 4 6.07 14.65 -16.71
CA SER A 4 5.54 14.20 -18.00
C SER A 4 6.03 12.81 -18.36
N PHE A 5 5.21 12.05 -19.09
CA PHE A 5 5.57 10.75 -19.65
C PHE A 5 4.95 10.53 -21.04
N VAL A 6 5.44 9.51 -21.74
CA VAL A 6 4.82 8.99 -22.97
C VAL A 6 4.53 7.51 -22.77
N CYS A 7 3.30 7.09 -23.02
CA CYS A 7 2.85 5.70 -22.95
C CYS A 7 2.07 5.38 -24.22
N GLU A 8 2.48 4.34 -24.94
CA GLU A 8 1.89 3.94 -26.23
C GLU A 8 1.78 5.11 -27.23
N GLY A 9 2.85 5.94 -27.29
CA GLY A 9 2.92 7.11 -28.18
C GLY A 9 2.03 8.30 -27.79
N ARG A 10 1.32 8.24 -26.66
CA ARG A 10 0.49 9.35 -26.15
C ARG A 10 1.15 10.01 -24.96
N ALA A 11 1.09 11.34 -24.91
CA ALA A 11 1.57 12.10 -23.78
C ALA A 11 0.63 11.95 -22.57
N GLY A 12 1.21 11.90 -21.38
CA GLY A 12 0.52 11.99 -20.12
C GLY A 12 1.36 12.73 -19.09
N SER A 13 0.77 12.97 -17.93
CA SER A 13 1.49 13.54 -16.79
C SER A 13 1.06 12.90 -15.48
N VAL A 14 1.98 12.89 -14.53
CA VAL A 14 1.71 12.71 -13.11
C VAL A 14 1.70 14.08 -12.47
N GLU A 15 0.60 14.41 -11.82
CA GLU A 15 0.49 15.61 -11.00
C GLU A 15 0.55 15.19 -9.54
N ALA A 16 1.51 15.73 -8.80
CA ALA A 16 1.75 15.41 -7.41
C ALA A 16 1.71 16.67 -6.52
N THR A 17 0.97 16.59 -5.42
CA THR A 17 0.94 17.62 -4.36
C THR A 17 1.41 17.00 -3.06
N VAL A 18 2.13 17.79 -2.26
CA VAL A 18 2.51 17.43 -0.91
C VAL A 18 1.94 18.49 0.01
N GLU A 19 1.06 18.06 0.91
CA GLU A 19 0.34 18.94 1.83
C GLU A 19 0.49 18.43 3.25
N ARG A 20 0.34 19.32 4.23
CA ARG A 20 0.30 18.90 5.63
C ARG A 20 -1.08 18.33 5.92
N VAL A 21 -1.14 17.20 6.62
CA VAL A 21 -2.41 16.60 7.03
C VAL A 21 -3.04 17.43 8.14
N ASP A 22 -4.11 18.15 7.81
CA ASP A 22 -4.92 18.90 8.76
C ASP A 22 -6.16 18.13 9.24
N ASP A 23 -6.76 17.32 8.36
CA ASP A 23 -7.84 16.39 8.70
C ASP A 23 -7.49 15.00 8.18
N SER A 24 -7.04 14.12 9.07
CA SER A 24 -6.63 12.77 8.70
C SER A 24 -7.80 11.89 8.27
N ALA A 25 -9.02 12.14 8.76
CA ALA A 25 -10.20 11.39 8.36
C ALA A 25 -10.58 11.66 6.90
N ALA A 26 -10.40 12.90 6.43
CA ALA A 26 -10.67 13.30 5.04
C ALA A 26 -9.77 12.55 4.02
N ILE A 27 -8.62 12.04 4.45
CA ILE A 27 -7.66 11.29 3.62
C ILE A 27 -7.55 9.81 4.00
N GLY A 28 -8.48 9.29 4.82
CA GLY A 28 -8.52 7.88 5.21
C GLY A 28 -7.37 7.43 6.12
N GLN A 29 -6.74 8.35 6.86
CA GLN A 29 -5.62 8.10 7.76
C GLN A 29 -6.05 8.16 9.24
N THR A 30 -5.18 7.66 10.13
CA THR A 30 -5.42 7.71 11.58
C THR A 30 -5.10 9.10 12.16
N ALA A 31 -5.50 9.38 13.40
CA ALA A 31 -5.30 10.68 14.04
C ALA A 31 -3.81 11.09 14.14
N GLU A 32 -2.93 10.09 14.22
CA GLU A 32 -1.48 10.23 14.29
C GLU A 32 -0.88 10.84 13.01
N ALA A 33 -1.60 10.81 11.88
CA ALA A 33 -1.17 11.45 10.64
C ALA A 33 -1.19 12.97 10.68
N ARG A 34 -1.92 13.58 11.64
CA ARG A 34 -2.03 15.04 11.75
C ARG A 34 -0.65 15.69 11.85
N GLY A 35 -0.41 16.68 11.00
CA GLY A 35 0.83 17.44 10.97
C GLY A 35 1.96 16.81 10.16
N PHE A 36 1.84 15.55 9.73
CA PHE A 36 2.77 14.92 8.78
C PHE A 36 2.46 15.35 7.34
N PRO A 37 3.42 15.23 6.41
CA PRO A 37 3.13 15.41 4.99
C PRO A 37 2.24 14.27 4.47
N CYS A 38 1.38 14.57 3.51
CA CYS A 38 0.68 13.62 2.68
C CYS A 38 0.95 13.95 1.22
N LEU A 39 1.41 12.95 0.46
CA LEU A 39 1.57 12.99 -0.97
C LEU A 39 0.25 12.54 -1.61
N THR A 40 -0.32 13.38 -2.46
CA THR A 40 -1.36 12.99 -3.40
C THR A 40 -0.78 13.02 -4.81
N ALA A 41 -0.93 11.94 -5.58
CA ALA A 41 -0.51 11.93 -6.98
C ALA A 41 -1.59 11.34 -7.88
N ARG A 42 -1.84 11.99 -9.02
CA ARG A 42 -2.84 11.58 -10.00
C ARG A 42 -2.25 11.48 -11.39
N VAL A 43 -2.72 10.51 -12.18
CA VAL A 43 -2.36 10.36 -13.59
C VAL A 43 -3.35 11.13 -14.45
N ALA A 44 -2.85 12.07 -15.25
CA ALA A 44 -3.61 12.70 -16.32
C ALA A 44 -3.20 12.07 -17.66
N TYR A 45 -4.11 11.31 -18.27
CA TYR A 45 -3.87 10.59 -19.52
C TYR A 45 -5.18 10.47 -20.33
N THR A 46 -5.09 10.62 -21.66
CA THR A 46 -6.26 10.67 -22.55
C THR A 46 -6.68 9.32 -23.13
N GLY A 47 -5.93 8.25 -22.82
CA GLY A 47 -6.33 6.88 -23.14
C GLY A 47 -7.68 6.51 -22.53
N ARG A 48 -8.27 5.40 -22.98
CA ARG A 48 -9.59 4.93 -22.51
C ARG A 48 -9.57 3.43 -22.28
N GLY A 49 -10.46 2.94 -21.40
CA GLY A 49 -10.55 1.53 -21.08
C GLY A 49 -9.20 1.00 -20.60
N TYR A 50 -8.79 -0.17 -21.09
CA TYR A 50 -7.52 -0.78 -20.69
C TYR A 50 -6.28 0.06 -21.05
N ASP A 51 -6.36 0.95 -22.05
CA ASP A 51 -5.25 1.87 -22.37
C ASP A 51 -5.01 2.90 -21.25
N ALA A 52 -5.97 3.13 -20.36
CA ALA A 52 -5.85 4.07 -19.24
C ALA A 52 -5.60 3.36 -17.90
N MET A 53 -5.24 2.08 -17.92
CA MET A 53 -4.87 1.33 -16.73
C MET A 53 -3.45 1.66 -16.32
N PHE A 54 -3.29 2.12 -15.08
CA PHE A 54 -2.00 2.37 -14.46
C PHE A 54 -1.97 1.75 -13.07
N GLY A 55 -0.76 1.67 -12.50
CA GLY A 55 -0.56 1.26 -11.12
C GLY A 55 0.55 2.06 -10.46
N TRP A 56 0.42 2.21 -9.15
CA TRP A 56 1.41 2.83 -8.27
C TRP A 56 2.17 1.73 -7.52
N VAL A 57 3.49 1.81 -7.48
CA VAL A 57 4.35 0.92 -6.69
C VAL A 57 5.03 1.78 -5.63
N GLN A 58 4.95 1.38 -4.36
CA GLN A 58 5.54 2.11 -3.25
C GLN A 58 6.86 1.48 -2.82
N SER A 59 7.86 2.33 -2.59
CA SER A 59 9.15 1.94 -2.03
C SER A 59 9.47 2.84 -0.85
N VAL A 60 9.71 2.24 0.31
CA VAL A 60 9.95 2.94 1.57
C VAL A 60 11.38 2.75 2.03
N ARG A 61 11.88 3.73 2.77
CA ARG A 61 13.16 3.65 3.48
C ARG A 61 12.98 4.27 4.85
N SER A 62 13.23 3.50 5.89
CA SER A 62 13.24 3.97 7.27
C SER A 62 14.69 4.10 7.75
N THR A 63 14.97 5.15 8.52
CA THR A 63 16.24 5.27 9.25
C THR A 63 16.27 4.42 10.53
N ASP A 64 15.10 3.92 10.94
CA ASP A 64 14.88 3.29 12.24
C ASP A 64 14.83 1.75 12.14
N ASP A 65 14.95 1.21 10.91
CA ASP A 65 15.05 -0.23 10.70
C ASP A 65 16.39 -0.75 11.24
N ALA A 66 16.37 -1.90 11.92
CA ALA A 66 17.53 -2.50 12.58
C ALA A 66 18.76 -2.74 11.69
N ALA A 67 18.61 -2.62 10.36
CA ALA A 67 19.66 -2.75 9.38
C ALA A 67 20.34 -1.43 8.97
N GLY A 68 19.84 -0.25 9.42
CA GLY A 68 20.38 1.06 9.00
C GLY A 68 20.48 1.20 7.48
N SER A 69 19.62 0.49 6.75
CA SER A 69 19.87 0.12 5.37
C SER A 69 19.64 1.31 4.44
N ALA A 70 20.64 1.64 3.62
CA ALA A 70 20.52 2.63 2.56
C ALA A 70 19.58 2.19 1.41
N VAL A 71 19.03 0.98 1.50
CA VAL A 71 18.26 0.32 0.43
C VAL A 71 16.77 0.57 0.65
N PHE A 72 16.07 0.94 -0.42
CA PHE A 72 14.62 1.01 -0.44
C PHE A 72 14.01 -0.39 -0.43
N ALA A 73 13.03 -0.62 0.43
CA ALA A 73 12.20 -1.82 0.43
C ALA A 73 10.88 -1.53 -0.28
N MET A 74 10.36 -2.51 -1.03
CA MET A 74 9.01 -2.42 -1.57
C MET A 74 8.00 -2.52 -0.43
N ASP A 75 6.99 -1.66 -0.45
CA ASP A 75 5.88 -1.66 0.51
C ASP A 75 4.61 -2.17 -0.17
N PRO A 76 4.36 -3.49 -0.16
CA PRO A 76 3.21 -4.05 -0.84
C PRO A 76 1.92 -3.75 -0.08
N PHE A 77 0.90 -3.27 -0.78
CA PHE A 77 -0.44 -3.20 -0.23
C PHE A 77 -1.09 -4.59 -0.29
N VAL A 78 -1.05 -5.32 0.82
CA VAL A 78 -1.56 -6.70 0.90
C VAL A 78 -3.09 -6.70 1.05
N LEU A 79 -3.81 -6.47 -0.05
CA LEU A 79 -5.27 -6.69 -0.10
C LEU A 79 -5.62 -8.18 -0.08
N PHE A 80 -4.73 -9.03 -0.58
CA PHE A 80 -4.93 -10.47 -0.67
C PHE A 80 -3.69 -11.18 -0.12
N PRO A 81 -3.83 -12.10 0.85
CA PRO A 81 -2.70 -12.76 1.52
C PRO A 81 -1.70 -13.44 0.58
N ASP A 82 -2.16 -13.96 -0.56
CA ASP A 82 -1.32 -14.68 -1.53
C ASP A 82 -0.97 -13.86 -2.77
N SER A 83 -1.31 -12.57 -2.82
CA SER A 83 -1.02 -11.72 -3.97
C SER A 83 0.45 -11.30 -4.00
N ARG A 84 1.10 -11.56 -5.13
CA ARG A 84 2.44 -11.02 -5.46
C ARG A 84 2.34 -9.68 -6.21
N SER A 85 1.24 -8.96 -6.08
CA SER A 85 1.04 -7.68 -6.74
C SER A 85 2.04 -6.65 -6.20
N PRO A 86 2.83 -5.98 -7.06
CA PRO A 86 3.69 -4.89 -6.64
C PRO A 86 2.92 -3.58 -6.42
N TYR A 87 1.65 -3.53 -6.84
CA TYR A 87 0.88 -2.29 -6.85
C TYR A 87 0.21 -2.03 -5.51
N CYS A 88 0.41 -0.82 -4.97
CA CYS A 88 -0.36 -0.31 -3.85
C CYS A 88 -1.72 0.24 -4.29
N TYR A 89 -1.79 0.77 -5.52
CA TYR A 89 -3.03 1.21 -6.17
C TYR A 89 -2.98 0.81 -7.64
N PHE A 90 -4.10 0.36 -8.20
CA PHE A 90 -4.18 -0.07 -9.59
C PHE A 90 -5.59 0.16 -10.14
N GLY A 91 -5.70 0.64 -11.37
CA GLY A 91 -6.99 0.87 -12.02
C GLY A 91 -6.95 1.92 -13.13
N LEU A 92 -8.12 2.47 -13.46
CA LEU A 92 -8.26 3.56 -14.42
C LEU A 92 -7.82 4.88 -13.78
N ALA A 93 -6.72 5.45 -14.29
CA ALA A 93 -6.13 6.70 -13.77
C ALA A 93 -6.11 6.77 -12.22
N PRO A 94 -5.48 5.80 -11.54
CA PRO A 94 -5.55 5.68 -10.10
C PRO A 94 -4.91 6.89 -9.43
N THR A 95 -5.48 7.32 -8.31
CA THR A 95 -4.89 8.35 -7.45
C THR A 95 -4.15 7.68 -6.30
N LEU A 96 -2.90 8.07 -6.10
CA LEU A 96 -2.07 7.70 -4.95
C LEU A 96 -2.35 8.68 -3.80
N PHE A 97 -2.54 8.13 -2.61
CA PHE A 97 -2.43 8.85 -1.35
C PHE A 97 -1.41 8.12 -0.47
N ASP A 98 -0.39 8.83 -0.02
CA ASP A 98 0.63 8.29 0.88
C ASP A 98 0.93 9.30 1.99
N SER A 99 1.03 8.80 3.22
CA SER A 99 1.48 9.58 4.37
C SER A 99 2.50 8.71 5.11
N PRO A 100 3.71 9.21 5.37
CA PRO A 100 4.81 8.42 5.91
C PRO A 100 4.64 8.13 7.41
N VAL A 101 3.41 8.16 7.92
CA VAL A 101 3.13 7.65 9.25
C VAL A 101 3.26 6.14 9.22
N ALA A 102 4.40 5.67 9.72
CA ALA A 102 4.47 4.28 10.15
C ALA A 102 3.33 4.09 11.15
N ARG A 103 2.36 3.24 10.81
CA ARG A 103 1.53 2.61 11.84
C ARG A 103 2.55 2.09 12.83
N MET A 104 2.55 2.60 14.06
CA MET A 104 3.28 1.94 15.15
C MET A 104 2.70 0.54 15.15
N ALA A 105 3.40 -0.39 14.50
CA ALA A 105 3.11 -1.79 14.61
C ALA A 105 3.35 -2.03 16.09
N VAL A 106 2.27 -2.11 16.86
CA VAL A 106 2.27 -2.88 18.09
C VAL A 106 3.01 -4.14 17.70
N ARG A 107 4.17 -4.39 18.30
CA ARG A 107 4.86 -5.66 18.15
C ARG A 107 3.78 -6.72 18.28
N GLN A 108 3.39 -7.34 17.18
CA GLN A 108 2.81 -8.66 17.26
C GLN A 108 4.03 -9.49 17.64
N ASP A 109 4.32 -9.53 18.94
CA ASP A 109 4.96 -10.71 19.49
C ASP A 109 4.14 -11.86 18.92
N ARG A 110 4.86 -12.71 18.20
CA ARG A 110 4.33 -13.82 17.44
C ARG A 110 3.76 -14.80 18.46
N GLU A 111 2.59 -14.50 19.03
CA GLU A 111 1.78 -15.49 19.70
C GLU A 111 1.30 -16.42 18.61
N GLU A 112 2.06 -17.51 18.51
CA GLU A 112 1.75 -18.72 17.80
C GLU A 112 0.25 -19.02 17.96
N TYR A 113 -0.51 -18.79 16.90
CA TYR A 113 -1.92 -19.16 16.86
C TYR A 113 -1.96 -20.66 17.15
N PRO A 114 -2.53 -21.12 18.28
CA PRO A 114 -2.57 -22.55 18.54
C PRO A 114 -3.40 -23.17 17.42
N LEU A 115 -2.77 -24.06 16.65
CA LEU A 115 -3.50 -24.87 15.68
C LEU A 115 -4.69 -25.49 16.41
N PRO A 116 -5.90 -25.50 15.80
CA PRO A 116 -7.04 -26.13 16.42
C PRO A 116 -6.65 -27.57 16.73
N GLN A 117 -6.70 -27.93 18.02
CA GLN A 117 -6.46 -29.30 18.44
C GLN A 117 -7.43 -30.18 17.68
N THR A 118 -6.89 -31.02 16.79
CA THR A 118 -7.67 -32.03 16.13
C THR A 118 -8.31 -32.86 17.23
N ARG A 119 -9.66 -32.86 17.28
CA ARG A 119 -10.36 -33.85 18.11
C ARG A 119 -9.81 -35.21 17.73
N PRO A 120 -9.47 -36.08 18.71
CA PRO A 120 -9.17 -37.46 18.38
C PRO A 120 -10.40 -38.02 17.64
N PRO A 121 -10.19 -38.88 16.62
CA PRO A 121 -11.30 -39.47 15.89
C PRO A 121 -12.25 -40.12 16.89
N ASP A 122 -13.53 -39.75 16.79
CA ASP A 122 -14.61 -40.42 17.52
C ASP A 122 -14.46 -41.92 17.25
N GLY A 123 -14.31 -42.69 18.34
CA GLY A 123 -14.08 -44.11 18.28
C GLY A 123 -15.09 -44.82 17.41
N ASP A 124 -14.62 -45.85 16.72
CA ASP A 124 -15.42 -46.84 16.01
C ASP A 124 -16.68 -47.15 16.81
N ARG A 125 -17.83 -46.73 16.26
CA ARG A 125 -19.12 -47.29 16.60
C ARG A 125 -19.38 -48.44 15.65
N ASP A 126 -19.53 -49.61 16.27
CA ASP A 126 -20.33 -50.76 15.83
C ASP A 126 -19.89 -51.51 14.57
N GLN A 127 -19.14 -52.60 14.78
CA GLN A 127 -19.69 -53.97 14.76
C GLN A 127 -18.66 -55.04 15.15
#